data_AF-A0A0C2G3H0-F1
#
_entry.id   AF-A0A0C2G3H0-F1
#
_cell.length_a   1.000
_cell.length_b   1.000
_cell.length_c   1.000
_cell.angle_alpha   90.00
_cell.angle_beta   90.00
_cell.angle_gamma   90.00
#
_symmetry.space_group_name_H-M   'P 1'
#
loop_
_entity.id
_entity.type
_entity.pdbx_description
1 polymer ?
#
loop_
_entity_poly.entity_id
_entity_poly.type
_entity_poly.pdbx_seq_one_letter_code
_entity_poly.pdbx_strand_id
1 'polypeptide(L)' 'MKKDIELDELLENCPVEMIPFAEHISTLNYYIRPDYAFLHNLLDQVMSAGGIRFSDPYDWEKNATVSRETAVSATPV' A
#
# COMPACT_ATOMS: atom_id res chain seq x y z
N MET A 1 -20.98 -7.75 16.89
CA MET A 1 -20.38 -9.00 16.38
C MET A 1 -19.31 -8.62 15.39
N LYS A 2 -18.08 -9.14 15.55
CA LYS A 2 -17.11 -9.08 14.44
C LYS A 2 -17.72 -9.91 13.30
N LYS A 3 -17.73 -9.36 12.10
CA LYS A 3 -18.13 -10.16 10.93
C LYS A 3 -16.96 -11.10 10.65
N ASP A 4 -17.21 -12.40 10.68
CA ASP A 4 -16.29 -13.39 10.16
C ASP A 4 -16.40 -13.32 8.63
N ILE A 5 -15.52 -12.52 8.03
CA ILE A 5 -15.36 -12.42 6.57
C ILE A 5 -14.22 -13.38 6.21
N GLU A 6 -14.47 -14.25 5.24
CA GLU A 6 -13.47 -15.20 4.77
C GLU A 6 -12.32 -14.45 4.09
N LEU A 7 -11.10 -14.98 4.23
CA LEU A 7 -9.90 -14.28 3.77
C LEU A 7 -9.93 -14.02 2.25
N ASP A 8 -10.48 -14.95 1.48
CA ASP A 8 -10.63 -14.81 0.02
C ASP A 8 -11.57 -13.67 -0.36
N GLU A 9 -12.67 -13.47 0.39
CA GLU A 9 -13.63 -12.38 0.14
C GLU A 9 -13.00 -11.03 0.51
N LEU A 10 -12.19 -10.98 1.57
CA LEU A 10 -11.49 -9.77 1.97
C LEU A 10 -10.46 -9.31 0.92
N LEU A 11 -9.83 -10.26 0.22
CA LEU A 11 -8.70 -10.01 -0.67
C LEU A 11 -9.06 -10.02 -2.17
N GLU A 12 -10.34 -10.16 -2.53
CA GLU A 12 -10.79 -10.31 -3.93
C GLU A 12 -10.27 -9.22 -4.89
N ASN A 13 -10.14 -7.97 -4.41
CA ASN A 13 -9.68 -6.83 -5.21
C ASN A 13 -8.25 -6.38 -4.85
N CYS A 14 -7.52 -7.20 -4.10
CA CYS A 14 -6.15 -6.93 -3.71
C CYS A 14 -5.16 -7.60 -4.68
N PRO A 15 -3.90 -7.13 -4.71
CA PRO A 15 -2.81 -7.85 -5.37
C PRO A 15 -2.70 -9.29 -4.84
N VAL A 16 -2.33 -10.22 -5.72
CA VAL A 16 -2.21 -11.66 -5.41
C VAL A 16 -1.22 -11.92 -4.28
N GLU A 17 -0.19 -11.10 -4.14
CA GLU A 17 0.80 -11.16 -3.06
C GLU A 17 0.18 -10.93 -1.67
N MET A 18 -1.03 -10.38 -1.58
CA MET A 18 -1.72 -10.18 -0.31
C MET A 18 -2.28 -11.47 0.29
N ILE A 19 -2.47 -12.52 -0.53
CA ILE A 19 -2.86 -13.85 -0.07
C ILE A 19 -1.77 -14.44 0.85
N PRO A 20 -0.52 -14.67 0.38
CA PRO A 20 0.53 -15.23 1.24
C PRO A 20 0.94 -14.30 2.39
N PHE A 21 0.73 -12.99 2.25
CA PHE A 21 0.93 -12.03 3.35
C PHE A 21 -0.05 -12.30 4.50
N ALA A 22 -1.34 -12.44 4.19
CA ALA A 22 -2.37 -12.66 5.19
C ALA A 22 -2.34 -14.08 5.76
N GLU A 23 -1.98 -15.08 4.94
CA GLU A 23 -1.69 -16.44 5.41
C GLU A 23 -0.58 -16.43 6.46
N HIS A 24 0.55 -15.76 6.18
CA HIS A 24 1.66 -15.65 7.13
C HIS A 24 1.20 -15.07 8.46
N ILE A 25 0.49 -13.93 8.44
CA ILE A 25 -0.01 -13.30 9.68
C ILE A 25 -0.96 -14.22 10.45
N SER A 26 -1.81 -14.96 9.74
CA SER A 26 -2.77 -15.89 10.34
C SER A 26 -2.12 -17.07 11.05
N THR A 27 -0.89 -17.45 10.67
CA THR A 27 -0.11 -18.49 11.37
C THR A 27 0.58 -18.00 12.64
N LEU A 28 0.66 -16.68 12.86
CA LEU A 28 1.38 -16.10 13.99
C LEU A 28 0.57 -16.20 15.28
N ASN A 29 1.30 -16.27 16.39
CA ASN A 29 0.77 -16.07 17.73
C ASN A 29 1.67 -15.11 18.50
N TYR A 30 1.30 -14.81 19.75
CA TYR A 30 2.02 -13.85 20.59
C TYR A 30 3.53 -14.12 20.71
N TYR A 31 3.95 -15.38 20.68
CA TYR A 31 5.35 -15.77 20.90
C TYR A 31 6.14 -15.92 19.60
N ILE A 32 5.46 -16.03 18.45
CA ILE A 32 6.12 -16.22 17.16
C ILE A 32 6.54 -14.86 16.61
N ARG A 33 7.83 -14.73 16.32
CA ARG A 33 8.36 -13.53 15.65
C ARG A 33 7.87 -13.50 14.20
N PRO A 34 7.21 -12.42 13.75
CA PRO A 34 6.87 -12.26 12.35
C PRO A 34 8.13 -12.20 11.47
N ASP A 35 8.10 -12.86 10.32
CA ASP A 35 9.09 -12.66 9.26
C ASP A 35 8.83 -11.34 8.51
N TYR A 36 9.41 -10.25 8.99
CA TYR A 36 9.27 -8.93 8.37
C TYR A 36 9.96 -8.82 7.01
N ALA A 37 11.02 -9.61 6.76
CA ALA A 37 11.73 -9.57 5.48
C ALA A 37 10.85 -10.19 4.38
N PHE A 38 10.19 -11.31 4.69
CA PHE A 38 9.20 -11.91 3.80
C PHE A 38 8.04 -10.94 3.49
N LEU A 39 7.44 -10.34 4.51
CA LEU A 39 6.32 -9.39 4.34
C LEU A 39 6.72 -8.17 3.51
N HIS A 40 7.91 -7.62 3.74
CA HIS A 40 8.45 -6.50 2.96
C HIS A 40 8.63 -6.89 1.48
N ASN A 41 9.23 -8.06 1.22
CA ASN A 41 9.47 -8.53 -0.14
C ASN A 41 8.18 -8.75 -0.94
N LEU A 42 7.07 -9.14 -0.29
CA LEU A 42 5.76 -9.22 -0.95
C LEU A 42 5.27 -7.84 -1.38
N LEU A 43 5.40 -6.82 -0.52
CA LEU A 43 5.02 -5.45 -0.87
C LEU A 43 5.91 -4.87 -1.99
N ASP A 44 7.20 -5.16 -1.98
CA ASP A 44 8.11 -4.78 -3.08
C ASP A 44 7.71 -5.42 -4.42
N GLN A 45 7.24 -6.67 -4.39
CA GLN A 45 6.71 -7.35 -5.58
C GLN A 45 5.44 -6.66 -6.09
N VAL A 46 4.51 -6.29 -5.21
CA VAL A 46 3.32 -5.51 -5.57
C VAL A 46 3.71 -4.19 -6.24
N MET A 47 4.65 -3.46 -5.65
CA MET A 47 5.13 -2.20 -6.24
C MET A 47 5.75 -2.41 -7.61
N SER A 48 6.59 -3.44 -7.75
CA SER A 48 7.26 -3.78 -9.00
C SER A 48 6.26 -4.18 -10.10
N ALA A 49 5.27 -5.01 -9.78
CA ALA A 49 4.23 -5.45 -10.71
C ALA A 49 3.29 -4.29 -11.12
N GLY A 50 2.99 -3.39 -10.18
CA GLY A 50 2.19 -2.18 -10.42
C GLY A 50 2.97 -1.03 -11.07
N GLY A 51 4.28 -1.16 -11.27
CA GLY A 51 5.12 -0.08 -11.79
C GLY A 51 5.25 1.13 -10.86
N ILE A 52 4.99 0.95 -9.56
CA ILE A 52 4.99 1.98 -8.52
C ILE A 52 6.42 2.22 -8.05
N ARG A 53 6.79 3.49 -7.88
CA ARG A 53 8.11 3.90 -7.43
C ARG A 53 8.02 4.63 -6.10
N PHE A 54 9.07 4.52 -5.29
CA PHE A 54 9.19 5.31 -4.06
C PHE A 54 9.24 6.82 -4.29
N SER A 55 9.55 7.26 -5.51
CA SER A 55 9.53 8.67 -5.92
C SER A 55 8.14 9.18 -6.29
N ASP A 56 7.15 8.29 -6.41
CA ASP A 56 5.81 8.69 -6.86
C ASP A 56 5.14 9.52 -5.76
N PRO A 57 4.47 10.63 -6.12
CA PRO A 57 3.81 11.47 -5.14
C PRO A 57 2.63 10.71 -4.54
N TYR A 58 2.46 10.84 -3.23
CA TYR A 58 1.30 10.28 -2.55
C TYR A 58 0.01 10.98 -3.01
N ASP A 59 -1.12 10.30 -2.85
CA ASP A 59 -2.41 10.83 -3.32
C ASP A 59 -2.76 12.19 -2.69
N TRP A 60 -2.34 12.44 -1.44
CA TRP A 60 -2.55 13.72 -0.77
C TRP A 60 -1.63 14.84 -1.28
N GLU A 61 -0.50 14.52 -1.92
CA GLU A 61 0.44 15.51 -2.47
C GLU A 61 -0.01 16.03 -3.83
N LYS A 62 -0.75 15.22 -4.59
CA LYS A 62 -1.29 15.57 -5.92
C LYS A 62 -2.22 16.79 -5.88
N ASN A 63 -2.91 17.03 -4.76
CA ASN A 63 -3.78 18.19 -4.60
C ASN A 63 -3.03 19.46 -4.15
N ALA A 64 -1.83 19.30 -3.58
CA ALA A 64 -0.99 20.40 -3.13
C ALA A 64 -0.23 21.09 -4.28
N THR A 65 0.07 20.36 -5.36
CA THR A 65 0.72 20.91 -6.57
C THR A 65 -0.20 21.83 -7.36
N VAL A 66 -1.49 21.47 -7.52
CA VAL A 66 -2.51 22.32 -8.16
C VAL A 66 -2.66 23.67 -7.44
N SER A 67 -2.52 23.67 -6.12
CA SER A 67 -2.59 24.90 -5.30
C SER A 67 -1.32 25.76 -5.39
N ARG A 68 -0.17 25.20 -5.78
CA ARG A 68 1.10 25.94 -5.95
C ARG A 68 1.30 26.48 -7.36
N GLU A 69 0.82 25.78 -8.38
CA GLU A 69 0.92 26.21 -9.77
C GLU A 69 0.09 27.48 -10.06
N THR A 70 -1.06 27.63 -9.40
CA THR A 70 -1.90 28.84 -9.50
C THR A 70 -1.31 30.07 -8.78
N ALA A 71 -0.37 29.88 -7.85
CA ALA A 71 0.28 30.97 -7.12
C ALA A 71 1.52 31.55 -7.82
N VAL A 72 2.15 30.81 -8.75
CA VAL A 72 3.34 31.26 -9.49
C VAL A 72 2.99 32.07 -10.75
N SER A 73 1.78 31.94 -11.29
CA SER A 73 1.34 32.72 -12.47
C SER A 73 0.92 34.17 -12.16
N ALA A 74 1.04 34.63 -10.92
CA ALA A 74 0.55 35.94 -10.47
C ALA A 74 1.67 36.94 -10.09
N THR A 75 2.82 36.91 -10.78
CA THR A 75 3.81 38.01 -10.69
C THR A 75 3.85 38.77 -12.02
N PRO A 76 3.13 39.89 -12.17
CA PRO A 76 3.37 40.83 -13.26
C PRO A 76 4.61 41.69 -12.91
N VAL A 77 5.40 41.98 -13.94
CA VAL A 77 6.54 42.93 -13.94
C VAL A 77 6.03 44.36 -13.74
#